data_AF-A0A2I1DSX4-F1
#
_entry.id   AF-A0A2I1DSX4-F1
#
_cell.length_a   1.000
_cell.length_b   1.000
_cell.length_c   1.000
_cell.angle_alpha   90.00
_cell.angle_beta   90.00
_cell.angle_gamma   90.00
#
_symmetry.space_group_name_H-M   'P 1'
#
loop_
_entity.id
_entity.type
_entity.pdbx_description
1 polymer ?
#
loop_
_entity_poly.entity_id
_entity_poly.type
_entity_poly.pdbx_seq_one_letter_code
_entity_poly.pdbx_strand_id
1 'polypeptide(L)' 'MDKALYYPGWHGPSFGSSDLQLSVSIGGNKSNNFDYNICKQTYYEKRIRNTENLFYIEEYEVFQII' A
#
# COMPACT_ATOMS: atom_id res chain seq x y z
N MET A 1 16.18 11.46 -1.06
CA MET A 1 15.79 10.26 -1.81
C MET A 1 14.28 10.31 -1.91
N ASP A 2 13.73 10.52 -3.11
CA ASP A 2 12.29 10.59 -3.32
C ASP A 2 11.67 9.24 -2.95
N LYS A 3 11.09 9.16 -1.74
CA LYS A 3 10.44 7.95 -1.19
C LYS A 3 9.02 7.76 -1.72
N ALA A 4 8.62 8.52 -2.72
CA ALA A 4 7.27 8.51 -3.27
C ALA A 4 6.98 7.24 -4.07
N LEU A 5 8.00 6.61 -4.67
CA LEU A 5 7.91 5.38 -5.45
C LEU A 5 9.00 4.39 -4.98
N TYR A 6 8.65 3.57 -3.99
CA TYR A 6 9.52 2.49 -3.49
C TYR A 6 9.02 1.16 -4.04
N TYR A 7 9.91 0.40 -4.70
CA TYR A 7 9.62 -0.91 -5.30
C TYR A 7 10.42 -2.04 -4.63
N PRO A 8 10.02 -2.50 -3.44
CA PRO A 8 10.73 -3.57 -2.73
C PRO A 8 10.33 -4.95 -3.24
N GLY A 9 11.25 -5.90 -3.12
CA GLY A 9 11.00 -7.30 -3.50
C GLY A 9 10.04 -8.08 -2.59
N TRP A 10 9.59 -7.47 -1.49
CA TRP A 10 8.82 -8.16 -0.42
C TRP A 10 7.40 -7.62 -0.24
N HIS A 11 7.05 -6.50 -0.86
CA HIS A 11 5.70 -5.96 -0.86
C HIS A 11 5.40 -5.21 -2.16
N GLY A 12 4.12 -5.02 -2.45
CA GLY A 12 3.68 -4.28 -3.62
C GLY A 12 3.91 -2.77 -3.50
N PRO A 13 3.25 -1.98 -4.38
CA PRO A 13 3.40 -0.54 -4.44
C PRO A 13 3.24 0.12 -3.07
N SER A 14 4.08 1.12 -2.79
CA SER A 14 3.94 1.93 -1.57
C SER A 14 4.15 3.41 -1.80
N PHE A 15 3.44 4.22 -1.02
CA PHE A 15 3.72 5.63 -0.77
C PHE A 15 4.37 5.76 0.60
N GLY A 16 5.56 6.36 0.65
CA GLY A 16 6.40 6.28 1.84
C GLY A 16 6.74 4.84 2.20
N SER A 17 7.31 4.60 3.39
CA SER A 17 7.53 3.22 3.88
C SER A 17 6.30 2.60 4.52
N SER A 18 5.27 3.40 4.83
CA SER A 18 4.06 2.93 5.52
C SER A 18 2.84 3.85 5.37
N ASP A 19 2.92 4.99 4.65
CA ASP A 19 1.76 5.87 4.45
C ASP A 19 0.66 5.18 3.65
N LEU A 20 1.04 4.41 2.64
CA LEU A 20 0.19 3.40 2.03
C LEU A 20 1.08 2.28 1.51
N GLN A 21 0.86 1.05 1.96
CA GLN A 21 1.59 -0.13 1.51
C GLN A 21 0.57 -1.20 1.17
N LEU A 22 0.57 -1.62 -0.09
CA LEU A 22 -0.23 -2.74 -0.56
C LEU A 22 0.64 -3.99 -0.60
N SER A 23 0.24 -5.07 0.06
CA SER A 23 1.05 -6.28 0.11
C SER A 23 0.24 -7.56 0.25
N VAL A 24 0.89 -8.68 -0.04
CA VAL A 24 0.32 -10.02 0.07
C VAL A 24 0.92 -10.69 1.31
N SER A 25 0.08 -11.34 2.10
CA SER A 25 0.49 -12.14 3.25
C SER A 25 1.38 -13.30 2.81
N ILE A 26 2.41 -13.61 3.60
CA ILE A 26 3.28 -14.75 3.32
C ILE A 26 2.46 -16.03 3.46
N GLY A 27 2.33 -16.79 2.38
CA GLY A 27 1.47 -17.99 2.32
C GLY A 27 0.00 -17.70 2.00
N GLY A 28 -0.33 -16.44 1.69
CA GLY A 28 -1.65 -16.03 1.23
C GLY A 28 -2.05 -16.69 -0.10
N ASN A 29 -3.36 -16.78 -0.32
CA ASN A 29 -3.90 -17.31 -1.56
C ASN A 29 -3.50 -16.39 -2.72
N LYS A 30 -2.78 -16.92 -3.72
CA LYS A 30 -2.24 -16.16 -4.88
C LYS A 30 -3.32 -15.43 -5.70
N SER A 31 -4.60 -15.70 -5.45
CA SER A 31 -5.73 -15.03 -6.09
C SER A 31 -6.05 -13.65 -5.51
N ASN A 32 -5.67 -13.37 -4.25
CA ASN A 32 -5.90 -12.08 -3.62
C ASN A 32 -4.63 -11.24 -3.71
N ASN A 33 -4.64 -10.26 -4.61
CA ASN A 33 -3.43 -9.50 -4.95
C ASN A 33 -2.92 -8.59 -3.81
N PHE A 34 -3.73 -8.32 -2.77
CA PHE A 34 -3.39 -7.41 -1.67
C PHE A 34 -4.20 -7.69 -0.39
N ASP A 35 -3.92 -8.77 0.34
CA ASP A 35 -4.64 -9.15 1.57
C ASP A 35 -3.97 -8.68 2.88
N TYR A 36 -2.82 -8.03 2.80
CA TYR A 36 -2.08 -7.51 3.96
C TYR A 36 -1.68 -6.05 3.74
N ASN A 37 -2.62 -5.11 3.90
CA ASN A 37 -2.38 -3.70 3.59
C ASN A 37 -2.28 -2.84 4.83
N ILE A 38 -1.37 -1.86 4.77
CA ILE A 38 -1.06 -0.93 5.87
C ILE A 38 -1.19 0.51 5.37
N CYS A 39 -1.73 1.40 6.20
CA CYS A 39 -1.80 2.83 5.95
C CYS A 39 -1.57 3.56 7.29
N LYS A 40 -0.41 4.18 7.48
CA LYS A 40 0.02 4.85 8.72
C LYS A 40 0.70 6.17 8.40
N GLN A 41 0.30 7.25 9.05
CA GLN A 41 0.88 8.56 8.77
C GLN A 41 2.33 8.62 9.27
N THR A 42 3.28 8.48 8.35
CA THR A 42 4.71 8.37 8.66
C THR A 42 5.55 9.45 7.98
N TYR A 43 5.29 9.72 6.69
CA TYR A 43 6.04 10.72 5.93
C TYR A 43 5.17 11.83 5.38
N TYR A 44 3.91 11.54 5.02
CA TYR A 44 2.99 12.57 4.53
C TYR A 44 2.47 13.43 5.69
N GLU A 45 2.36 14.74 5.46
CA GLU A 45 1.82 15.69 6.46
C GLU A 45 0.35 15.39 6.76
N LYS A 46 -0.39 14.86 5.79
CA LYS A 46 -1.81 14.53 5.90
C LYS A 46 -2.01 13.02 5.83
N ARG A 47 -3.02 12.56 6.58
CA ARG A 47 -3.44 11.16 6.54
C ARG A 47 -4.07 10.82 5.19
N ILE A 48 -3.69 9.66 4.64
CA ILE A 48 -4.33 9.07 3.45
C ILE A 48 -5.67 8.41 3.84
N ARG A 49 -5.73 7.78 5.02
CA ARG A 49 -6.96 7.22 5.62
C ARG A 49 -7.16 7.71 7.05
N ASN A 50 -8.41 7.72 7.50
CA ASN A 50 -8.75 8.09 8.88
C ASN A 50 -8.30 7.06 9.93
N THR A 51 -8.13 5.79 9.52
CA THR A 51 -7.77 4.66 10.41
C THR A 51 -6.45 4.03 9.99
N GLU A 52 -5.70 3.54 10.97
CA GLU A 52 -4.39 2.89 10.79
C GLU A 52 -4.42 1.36 10.90
N ASN A 53 -5.62 0.78 11.03
CA ASN A 53 -5.80 -0.66 11.09
C ASN A 53 -5.48 -1.31 9.72
N LEU A 54 -5.21 -2.62 9.74
CA LEU A 54 -5.16 -3.41 8.52
C LEU A 54 -6.47 -3.24 7.74
N PHE A 55 -6.36 -3.19 6.41
CA PHE A 55 -7.51 -3.03 5.53
C PHE A 55 -7.40 -3.95 4.31
N TYR A 56 -8.55 -4.21 3.70
CA TYR A 56 -8.66 -4.97 2.46
C TYR A 56 -9.14 -4.04 1.35
N ILE A 57 -8.77 -4.38 0.11
CA ILE A 57 -9.23 -3.70 -1.09
C ILE A 57 -10.32 -4.56 -1.71
N GLU A 58 -11.51 -4.00 -1.86
CA GLU A 58 -12.58 -4.66 -2.62
C GLU A 58 -12.33 -4.48 -4.12
N GLU A 59 -12.07 -3.24 -4.54
CA GLU A 59 -11.81 -2.88 -5.93
C GLU A 59 -10.75 -1.76 -5.99
N TYR A 60 -9.95 -1.72 -7.07
CA TYR A 60 -9.00 -0.64 -7.33
C TYR A 60 -8.93 -0.31 -8.82
N GLU A 61 -8.68 0.96 -9.12
CA GLU A 61 -8.52 1.48 -10.48
C GLU A 61 -7.13 2.11 -10.63
N VAL A 62 -6.50 1.90 -11.79
CA VAL A 62 -5.19 2.47 -12.12
C VAL A 62 -5.35 3.44 -13.29
N PHE A 63 -5.01 4.70 -13.05
CA PHE A 63 -5.06 5.75 -14.06
C PHE A 63 -3.64 6.12 -14.50
N GLN A 64 -3.41 6.11 -15.82
CA GLN A 64 -2.19 6.65 -16.42
C GLN A 64 -2.48 8.03 -16.99
N ILE A 65 -1.74 9.04 -16.54
CA ILE A 65 -1.76 10.39 -17.10
C ILE A 65 -0.65 10.47 -18.16
N ILE A 66 -0.96 11.04 -19.33
CA ILE A 66 -0.06 11.16 -20.50
C ILE A 66 0.49 12.59 -20.56
#